data_AF-F3CFY8-F1
#
_entry.id   AF-F3CFY8-F1
#
_cell.length_a   1.000
_cell.length_b   1.000
_cell.length_c   1.000
_cell.angle_alpha   90.00
_cell.angle_beta   90.00
_cell.angle_gamma   90.00
#
_symmetry.space_group_name_H-M   'P 1'
#
loop_
_entity.id
_entity.type
_entity.pdbx_description
1 polymer ?
#
loop_
_entity_poly.entity_id
_entity_poly.type
_entity_poly.pdbx_seq_one_letter_code
_entity_poly.pdbx_strand_id
1 'polypeptide(L)'
;MLEYLGRADDQVKIRGYRVEPGEVGQLLQTLENVAEAVVLAQPLESDETRLQLVAYCVAAAGASLSVDSLREQLAARLPEYLVPAQIMLLD
;
A
#
# COMPACT_ATOMS: atom_id res chain seq x y z
N MET A 1 1.96 1.13 24.55
CA MET A 1 1.22 0.01 23.95
C MET A 1 1.12 0.32 22.47
N LEU A 2 1.98 -0.25 21.63
CA LEU A 2 1.80 -0.17 20.19
C LEU A 2 0.61 -1.06 19.87
N GLU A 3 -0.53 -0.47 19.57
CA GLU A 3 -1.63 -1.20 18.95
C GLU A 3 -1.13 -1.67 17.59
N TYR A 4 -0.86 -2.97 17.51
CA TYR A 4 -0.32 -3.65 16.34
C TYR A 4 -1.44 -3.73 15.29
N LEU A 5 -1.60 -2.64 14.52
CA LEU A 5 -2.59 -2.49 13.45
C LEU A 5 -2.21 -3.38 12.27
N GLY A 6 -2.55 -4.66 12.39
CA GLY A 6 -2.60 -5.64 11.30
C GLY A 6 -1.23 -6.01 10.76
N ARG A 7 -0.93 -7.32 10.75
CA ARG A 7 0.13 -7.80 9.88
C ARG A 7 -0.27 -7.41 8.46
N ALA A 8 0.70 -7.08 7.59
CA ALA A 8 0.41 -6.89 6.18
C ALA A 8 -0.39 -8.09 5.60
N ASP A 9 -0.25 -9.27 6.20
CA ASP A 9 -0.87 -10.53 5.78
C ASP A 9 -2.29 -10.78 6.32
N ASP A 10 -2.89 -9.85 7.08
CA ASP A 10 -4.25 -10.02 7.61
C ASP A 10 -5.30 -9.42 6.67
N GLN A 11 -6.35 -10.19 6.40
CA GLN A 11 -7.44 -9.80 5.52
C GLN A 11 -8.37 -8.76 6.19
N VAL A 12 -8.53 -7.59 5.58
CA VAL A 12 -9.33 -6.47 6.09
C VAL A 12 -10.53 -6.15 5.21
N LYS A 13 -11.50 -5.38 5.72
CA LYS A 13 -12.63 -4.86 4.94
C LYS A 13 -12.45 -3.37 4.65
N ILE A 14 -12.37 -3.03 3.36
CA ILE A 14 -12.28 -1.64 2.87
C ILE A 14 -13.45 -1.40 1.93
N ARG A 15 -14.34 -0.46 2.28
CA ARG A 15 -15.51 -0.09 1.46
C ARG A 15 -16.39 -1.30 1.04
N GLY A 16 -16.49 -2.31 1.90
CA GLY A 16 -17.23 -3.55 1.64
C GLY A 16 -16.44 -4.64 0.90
N TYR A 17 -15.24 -4.33 0.41
CA TYR A 17 -14.34 -5.28 -0.23
C TYR A 17 -13.43 -5.93 0.78
N ARG A 18 -13.15 -7.20 0.54
CA ARG A 18 -12.17 -7.98 1.28
C ARG A 18 -10.82 -7.80 0.62
N VAL A 19 -9.85 -7.30 1.38
CA VAL A 19 -8.55 -6.84 0.88
C VAL A 19 -7.44 -7.45 1.71
N GLU A 20 -6.37 -7.89 1.06
CA GLU A 20 -5.16 -8.39 1.68
C GLU A 20 -4.02 -7.43 1.36
N PRO A 21 -3.67 -6.49 2.27
CA PRO A 21 -2.66 -5.47 2.01
C PRO A 21 -1.31 -6.07 1.57
N GLY A 22 -0.96 -7.24 2.10
CA GLY A 22 0.25 -7.98 1.80
C GLY A 22 0.37 -8.36 0.33
N GLU A 23 -0.74 -8.69 -0.35
CA GLU A 23 -0.72 -8.97 -1.80
C GLU A 23 -0.37 -7.70 -2.61
N VAL A 24 -0.90 -6.54 -2.20
CA VAL A 24 -0.57 -5.26 -2.83
C VAL A 24 0.90 -4.90 -2.59
N GLY A 25 1.41 -5.15 -1.37
CA GLY A 25 2.82 -4.97 -1.04
C GLY A 25 3.75 -5.88 -1.85
N GLN A 26 3.40 -7.16 -2.00
CA GLN A 26 4.15 -8.09 -2.84
C GLN A 26 4.16 -7.64 -4.31
N LEU A 27 3.04 -7.15 -4.83
CA LEU A 27 2.99 -6.61 -6.19
C LEU A 27 3.92 -5.40 -6.37
N LEU A 28 3.94 -4.47 -5.40
CA LEU A 28 4.89 -3.36 -5.40
C LEU A 28 6.35 -3.83 -5.39
N GLN A 29 6.66 -4.88 -4.62
CA GLN A 29 8.01 -5.47 -4.58
C GLN A 29 8.41 -6.18 -5.89
N THR A 30 7.47 -6.45 -6.81
CA THR A 30 7.82 -6.97 -8.15
C THR A 30 8.33 -5.88 -9.10
N LEU A 31 8.23 -4.60 -8.74
CA LEU A 31 8.67 -3.48 -9.57
C LEU A 31 10.17 -3.26 -9.37
N GLU A 32 10.91 -3.19 -10.48
CA GLU A 32 12.39 -3.15 -10.49
C GLU A 32 12.99 -1.97 -9.70
N ASN A 33 12.24 -0.88 -9.58
CA ASN A 33 12.67 0.34 -8.89
C ASN A 33 12.35 0.35 -7.39
N VAL A 34 11.65 -0.67 -6.88
CA VAL A 34 11.26 -0.80 -5.46
C VAL A 34 12.17 -1.82 -4.78
N ALA A 35 12.88 -1.41 -3.72
CA ALA A 35 13.64 -2.33 -2.87
C ALA A 35 12.73 -3.08 -1.89
N GLU A 36 11.89 -2.32 -1.20
CA GLU A 36 10.97 -2.81 -0.18
C GLU A 36 9.66 -2.06 -0.28
N ALA A 37 8.55 -2.75 -0.02
CA ALA A 37 7.25 -2.13 0.09
C ALA A 37 6.38 -2.84 1.12
N VAL A 38 5.72 -2.05 1.96
CA VAL A 38 4.73 -2.53 2.94
C VAL A 38 3.44 -1.74 2.72
N VAL A 39 2.31 -2.43 2.70
CA VAL A 39 0.99 -1.81 2.60
C VAL A 39 0.21 -2.12 3.87
N LEU A 40 -0.37 -1.08 4.47
CA LEU A 40 -1.15 -1.16 5.68
C LEU A 40 -2.57 -0.64 5.44
N ALA A 41 -3.52 -1.20 6.16
CA ALA A 41 -4.86 -0.63 6.27
C ALA A 41 -4.88 0.31 7.47
N GLN A 42 -5.08 1.60 7.22
CA GLN A 42 -5.11 2.64 8.24
C GLN A 42 -6.47 3.35 8.22
N PRO A 43 -6.97 3.83 9.38
CA PRO A 43 -8.15 4.69 9.40
C PRO A 43 -7.95 5.96 8.56
N LEU A 44 -9.02 6.48 7.97
CA LEU A 44 -9.01 7.80 7.35
C LEU A 44 -8.84 8.86 8.45
N GLU A 45 -8.00 9.87 8.21
CA GLU A 45 -7.84 10.99 9.15
C GLU A 45 -9.17 11.72 9.42
N SER A 46 -10.09 11.70 8.47
CA SER A 46 -11.42 12.32 8.60
C SER A 46 -12.49 11.41 9.20
N ASP A 47 -12.26 10.08 9.26
CA ASP A 47 -13.24 9.10 9.73
C ASP A 47 -12.54 7.81 10.18
N GLU A 48 -12.39 7.64 11.49
CA GLU A 48 -11.70 6.49 12.10
C GLU A 48 -12.41 5.15 11.85
N THR A 49 -13.68 5.17 11.44
CA THR A 49 -14.45 3.95 11.14
C THR A 49 -14.20 3.42 9.72
N ARG A 50 -13.56 4.21 8.87
CA ARG A 50 -13.26 3.87 7.48
C ARG A 50 -11.78 3.64 7.29
N LEU A 51 -11.42 2.50 6.72
CA LEU A 51 -10.04 2.16 6.38
C LEU A 51 -9.68 2.59 4.96
N GLN A 52 -8.41 2.91 4.76
CA GLN A 52 -7.74 3.10 3.47
C GLN A 52 -6.43 2.31 3.43
N LEU A 53 -5.96 1.99 2.23
CA LEU A 53 -4.64 1.44 2.03
C LEU A 53 -3.59 2.56 1.96
N VAL A 54 -2.51 2.39 2.72
CA VAL A 54 -1.32 3.25 2.68
C VAL A 54 -0.12 2.38 2.38
N ALA A 55 0.64 2.73 1.34
CA ALA A 55 1.88 2.06 0.98
C ALA A 55 3.09 2.86 1.45
N TYR A 56 4.09 2.17 1.97
CA TYR A 56 5.41 2.68 2.29
C TYR A 56 6.40 1.98 1.39
N CYS A 57 7.16 2.73 0.60
CA CYS A 57 8.08 2.19 -0.40
C CYS A 57 9.49 2.74 -0.22
N VAL A 58 10.48 1.86 -0.34
CA VAL A 58 11.91 2.22 -0.39
C VAL A 58 12.40 2.03 -1.82
N ALA A 59 13.16 3.00 -2.33
CA ALA A 59 13.74 2.90 -3.67
C ALA A 59 14.86 1.86 -3.73
N ALA A 60 14.96 1.14 -4.85
CA ALA A 60 16.13 0.33 -5.16
C ALA A 60 17.41 1.19 -5.20
N ALA A 61 18.55 0.60 -4.88
CA ALA A 61 19.82 1.32 -4.83
C ALA A 61 20.14 1.97 -6.19
N GLY A 62 20.29 3.31 -6.19
CA GLY A 62 20.54 4.08 -7.41
C GLY A 62 19.31 4.31 -8.31
N ALA A 63 18.13 3.87 -7.90
CA ALA A 63 16.87 4.17 -8.57
C ALA A 63 16.15 5.36 -7.92
N SER A 64 15.20 5.93 -8.65
CA SER A 64 14.24 6.90 -8.11
C SER A 64 12.82 6.33 -8.20
N LEU A 65 12.02 6.61 -7.18
CA LEU A 65 10.61 6.28 -7.16
C LEU A 65 9.76 7.51 -7.46
N SER A 66 8.67 7.29 -8.20
CA SER A 66 7.63 8.28 -8.44
C SER A 66 6.31 7.72 -7.95
N VAL A 67 5.63 8.47 -7.07
CA VAL A 67 4.32 8.09 -6.53
C VAL A 67 3.29 7.88 -7.66
N ASP A 68 3.29 8.77 -8.65
CA ASP A 68 2.36 8.66 -9.79
C ASP A 68 2.65 7.42 -10.62
N SER A 69 3.92 7.12 -10.91
CA SER A 69 4.30 5.93 -11.67
C SER A 69 3.99 4.64 -10.92
N LEU A 70 4.16 4.60 -9.60
CA LEU A 70 3.76 3.45 -8.78
C LEU A 70 2.24 3.26 -8.80
N ARG A 71 1.48 4.36 -8.66
CA ARG A 71 0.01 4.34 -8.70
C ARG A 71 -0.52 3.86 -10.04
N GLU A 72 0.03 4.34 -11.15
CA GLU A 72 -0.34 3.92 -12.51
C GLU A 72 -0.07 2.42 -12.72
N GLN A 73 1.10 1.92 -12.30
CA GLN A 73 1.45 0.51 -12.43
C GLN A 73 0.53 -0.40 -11.61
N LEU A 74 0.11 0.03 -10.42
CA LEU A 74 -0.88 -0.69 -9.62
C LEU A 74 -2.26 -0.64 -10.28
N ALA A 75 -2.73 0.54 -10.71
CA ALA A 75 -4.04 0.71 -11.33
C ALA A 75 -4.18 -0.04 -12.67
N ALA A 76 -3.08 -0.30 -13.37
CA ALA A 76 -3.08 -1.13 -14.57
C ALA A 76 -3.31 -2.63 -14.29
N ARG A 77 -3.11 -3.09 -13.05
CA ARG A 77 -3.16 -4.52 -12.66
C ARG A 77 -4.24 -4.83 -11.63
N LEU A 78 -4.68 -3.82 -10.89
CA LEU A 78 -5.58 -3.97 -9.76
C LEU A 78 -6.84 -3.11 -9.96
N PRO A 79 -8.01 -3.57 -9.47
CA PRO A 79 -9.16 -2.70 -9.31
C PRO A 79 -8.85 -1.52 -8.37
N GLU A 80 -9.55 -0.40 -8.57
CA GLU A 80 -9.32 0.87 -7.88
C GLU A 80 -9.27 0.75 -6.34
N TYR A 81 -10.11 -0.11 -5.74
CA TYR A 81 -10.18 -0.26 -4.29
C TYR A 81 -8.97 -0.97 -3.66
N LEU A 82 -8.10 -1.60 -4.46
CA LEU A 82 -6.83 -2.18 -4.02
C LEU A 82 -5.64 -1.24 -4.25
N VAL A 83 -5.82 -0.15 -4.99
CA VAL A 83 -4.76 0.84 -5.18
C VAL A 83 -4.62 1.67 -3.90
N PRO A 84 -3.42 1.76 -3.29
CA PRO A 84 -3.18 2.57 -2.11
C PRO A 84 -3.61 4.02 -2.33
N ALA A 85 -4.43 4.53 -1.41
CA ALA A 85 -4.87 5.92 -1.43
C ALA A 85 -3.67 6.85 -1.24
N GLN A 86 -2.73 6.44 -0.38
CA GLN A 86 -1.48 7.15 -0.13
C GLN A 86 -0.29 6.23 -0.39
N ILE A 87 0.77 6.80 -0.96
CA ILE A 87 2.06 6.14 -1.16
C ILE A 87 3.11 7.09 -0.59
N MET A 88 3.82 6.63 0.44
CA MET A 88 4.91 7.35 1.10
C MET A 88 6.24 6.74 0.67
N LEU A 89 7.17 7.57 0.19
CA LEU A 89 8.52 7.17 -0.13
C LEU A 89 9.40 7.35 1.11
N LEU A 90 10.23 6.36 1.41
CA LEU A 90 11.14 6.34 2.55
C LEU A 90 12.60 6.38 2.05
N ASP A 91 13.46 7.02 2.85
CA ASP A 91 14.92 7.17 2.61
C ASP A 91 15.75 6.11 3.34
#